data_AF-A0A2D8MW78-F1
#
_entry.id   AF-A0A2D8MW78-F1
#
_cell.length_a   1.000
_cell.length_b   1.000
_cell.length_c   1.000
_cell.angle_alpha   90.00
_cell.angle_beta   90.00
_cell.angle_gamma   90.00
#
_symmetry.space_group_name_H-M   'P 1'
#
loop_
_entity.id
_entity.type
_entity.pdbx_description
1 polymer ?
#
loop_
_entity_poly.entity_id
_entity_poly.type
_entity_poly.pdbx_seq_one_letter_code
_entity_poly.pdbx_strand_id
1 'polypeptide(L)'
;STFDSIGSTLSALFTRDIYARFIARDGDDNHYLKVGRWATPLVIGASFLYIFPYDFLEKGMVSFFISISSVFVVPLLTLYLMGRFTPVHRRSGVIGLCVGGAYGLARLAIESQHIYLPFFLTNTYAAYSYSMLITAASMVAVSLAFGWEKKGELRTVEEEGWLGRSRAEARRLLDSQAEEASGSLLPAILALLVLALGCLLSFVIFW
;
A
#
# COMPACT_ATOMS: atom_id res chain seq x y z
N SER A 1 6.89 4.18 19.42
CA SER A 1 6.24 2.91 19.01
C SER A 1 5.42 3.03 17.73
N THR A 2 4.28 3.73 17.70
CA THR A 2 3.45 3.83 16.47
C THR A 2 4.10 4.67 15.37
N PHE A 3 4.63 5.85 15.71
CA PHE A 3 5.33 6.70 14.74
C PHE A 3 6.60 6.06 14.17
N ASP A 4 7.39 5.36 15.00
CA ASP A 4 8.59 4.65 14.54
C ASP A 4 8.25 3.47 13.62
N SER A 5 7.17 2.73 13.92
CA SER A 5 6.72 1.61 13.10
C SER A 5 6.13 2.07 11.76
N ILE A 6 5.32 3.14 11.76
CA ILE A 6 4.77 3.74 10.53
C ILE A 6 5.92 4.33 9.69
N GLY A 7 6.85 5.04 10.33
CA GLY A 7 8.00 5.66 9.67
C GLY A 7 8.94 4.62 9.04
N SER A 8 9.26 3.53 9.74
CA SER A 8 10.11 2.47 9.20
C SER A 8 9.44 1.72 8.05
N THR A 9 8.13 1.45 8.15
CA THR A 9 7.35 0.80 7.07
C THR A 9 7.26 1.68 5.82
N LEU A 10 6.96 2.97 5.98
CA LEU A 10 6.93 3.93 4.87
C LEU A 10 8.30 4.07 4.21
N SER A 11 9.36 4.14 4.99
CA SER A 11 10.73 4.24 4.49
C SER A 11 11.14 2.99 3.69
N ALA A 12 10.78 1.80 4.18
CA ALA A 12 11.02 0.55 3.47
C ALA A 12 10.23 0.47 2.15
N LEU A 13 8.95 0.83 2.16
CA LEU A 13 8.11 0.89 0.96
C LEU A 13 8.65 1.88 -0.06
N PHE A 14 8.98 3.09 0.36
CA PHE A 14 9.55 4.12 -0.53
C PHE A 14 10.86 3.64 -1.16
N THR A 15 11.76 3.08 -0.35
CA THR A 15 13.06 2.61 -0.82
C THR A 15 12.91 1.46 -1.82
N ARG A 16 12.07 0.47 -1.52
CA ARG A 16 11.94 -0.72 -2.35
C ARG A 16 11.07 -0.51 -3.58
N ASP A 17 9.93 0.15 -3.44
CA ASP A 17 8.93 0.20 -4.49
C ASP A 17 9.11 1.42 -5.41
N ILE A 18 9.68 2.53 -4.90
CA ILE A 18 9.97 3.73 -5.69
C ILE A 18 11.45 3.80 -6.03
N TYR A 19 12.34 3.83 -5.03
CA TYR A 19 13.74 4.16 -5.26
C TYR A 19 14.50 3.06 -6.04
N ALA A 20 14.40 1.80 -5.61
CA ALA A 20 15.06 0.68 -6.28
C ALA A 20 14.45 0.36 -7.67
N ARG A 21 13.17 0.71 -7.89
CA ARG A 21 12.47 0.39 -9.13
C ARG A 21 12.57 1.48 -10.19
N PHE A 22 12.59 2.75 -9.81
CA PHE A 22 12.56 3.90 -10.73
C PHE A 22 13.87 4.68 -10.81
N ILE A 23 14.71 4.70 -9.76
CA ILE A 23 15.87 5.61 -9.69
C ILE A 23 17.20 4.88 -9.87
N ALA A 24 17.44 3.80 -9.15
CA ALA A 24 18.68 3.03 -9.28
C ALA A 24 18.38 1.55 -9.18
N ARG A 25 18.41 0.86 -10.33
CA ARG A 25 18.11 -0.56 -10.45
C ARG A 25 19.29 -1.46 -10.02
N ASP A 26 20.51 -0.90 -10.01
CA ASP A 26 21.78 -1.55 -9.63
C ASP A 26 22.77 -0.51 -9.04
N GLY A 27 22.42 0.14 -7.92
CA GLY A 27 23.31 1.11 -7.24
C GLY A 27 24.16 0.46 -6.13
N ASP A 28 25.28 1.09 -5.78
CA ASP A 28 26.10 0.68 -4.62
C ASP A 28 25.36 0.97 -3.29
N ASP A 29 25.44 0.07 -2.29
CA ASP A 29 24.68 0.11 -1.03
C ASP A 29 24.81 1.45 -0.26
N ASN A 30 25.99 2.08 -0.37
CA ASN A 30 26.30 3.35 0.28
C ASN A 30 25.52 4.54 -0.31
N HIS A 31 25.05 4.43 -1.55
CA HIS A 31 24.20 5.42 -2.21
C HIS A 31 22.75 5.33 -1.73
N TYR A 32 22.21 4.12 -1.53
CA TYR A 32 20.87 3.90 -0.97
C TYR A 32 20.75 4.49 0.44
N LEU A 33 21.79 4.36 1.27
CA LEU A 33 21.82 4.93 2.61
C LEU A 33 21.77 6.48 2.60
N LYS A 34 22.46 7.13 1.68
CA LYS A 34 22.45 8.60 1.57
C LYS A 34 21.10 9.13 1.11
N VAL A 35 20.44 8.44 0.18
CA VAL A 35 19.10 8.85 -0.27
C VAL A 35 18.03 8.57 0.77
N GLY A 36 18.07 7.42 1.47
CA GLY A 36 17.18 7.19 2.61
C GLY A 36 17.28 8.28 3.69
N ARG A 37 18.49 8.81 3.90
CA ARG A 37 18.76 9.89 4.87
C ARG A 37 18.18 11.25 4.46
N TRP A 38 18.08 11.54 3.16
CA TRP A 38 17.44 12.76 2.63
C TRP A 38 15.94 12.59 2.39
N ALA A 39 15.48 11.38 2.09
CA ALA A 39 14.07 11.05 1.95
C ALA A 39 13.33 11.20 3.29
N THR A 40 13.96 10.82 4.40
CA THR A 40 13.37 10.95 5.74
C THR A 40 12.93 12.39 6.08
N PRO A 41 13.79 13.42 6.07
CA PRO A 41 13.36 14.79 6.35
C PRO A 41 12.41 15.35 5.30
N LEU A 42 12.49 14.90 4.03
CA LEU A 42 11.55 15.31 2.99
C LEU A 42 10.15 14.76 3.25
N VAL A 43 10.03 13.47 3.59
CA VAL A 43 8.75 12.83 3.94
C VAL A 43 8.18 13.45 5.20
N ILE A 44 9.00 13.70 6.22
CA ILE A 44 8.58 14.41 7.44
C ILE A 44 8.11 15.83 7.10
N GLY A 45 8.89 16.60 6.34
CA GLY A 45 8.53 17.97 5.94
C GLY A 45 7.26 18.04 5.11
N ALA A 46 7.10 17.14 4.14
CA ALA A 46 5.86 17.00 3.37
C ALA A 46 4.67 16.59 4.25
N SER A 47 4.91 15.79 5.30
CA SER A 47 3.90 15.43 6.29
C SER A 47 3.49 16.62 7.17
N PHE A 48 4.24 17.72 7.26
CA PHE A 48 3.76 18.94 7.92
C PHE A 48 3.00 19.88 6.97
N LEU A 49 3.06 19.64 5.66
CA LEU A 49 2.41 20.49 4.66
C LEU A 49 0.86 20.48 4.78
N TYR A 50 0.26 19.42 5.33
CA TYR A 50 -1.20 19.36 5.55
C TYR A 50 -1.70 20.33 6.62
N ILE A 51 -0.81 20.87 7.47
CA ILE A 51 -1.15 21.88 8.49
C ILE A 51 -1.30 23.26 7.85
N PHE A 52 -0.72 23.47 6.66
CA PHE A 52 -0.71 24.77 5.99
C PHE A 52 -2.11 25.30 5.60
N PRO A 53 -3.07 24.47 5.13
CA PRO A 53 -4.44 24.92 5.00
C PRO A 53 -5.14 24.84 6.37
N TYR A 54 -5.07 25.95 7.12
CA TYR A 54 -5.68 26.16 8.44
C TYR A 54 -7.17 25.73 8.51
N ASP A 55 -7.91 25.89 7.41
CA ASP A 55 -9.33 25.57 7.29
C ASP A 55 -9.66 24.07 7.44
N PHE A 56 -8.68 23.17 7.25
CA PHE A 56 -8.90 21.72 7.40
C PHE A 56 -8.92 21.23 8.86
N LEU A 57 -8.38 22.01 9.80
CA LEU A 57 -8.40 21.69 11.23
C LEU A 57 -9.81 21.84 11.83
N GLU A 58 -10.65 22.71 11.27
CA GLU A 58 -11.98 23.01 11.81
C GLU A 58 -12.98 21.85 11.66
N LYS A 59 -12.84 21.00 10.62
CA LYS A 59 -13.76 19.88 10.35
C LYS A 59 -13.43 18.59 11.12
N GLY A 60 -12.41 18.61 11.98
CA GLY A 60 -11.97 17.47 12.78
C GLY A 60 -10.97 16.57 12.04
N MET A 61 -9.77 16.43 12.63
CA MET A 61 -8.63 15.72 12.02
C MET A 61 -8.94 14.29 11.57
N VAL A 62 -9.79 13.58 12.31
CA VAL A 62 -10.18 12.20 12.00
C VAL A 62 -11.01 12.14 10.73
N SER A 63 -11.97 13.06 10.56
CA SER A 63 -12.83 13.12 9.36
C SER A 63 -11.99 13.43 8.12
N PHE A 64 -11.04 14.35 8.24
CA PHE A 64 -10.08 14.65 7.18
C PHE A 64 -9.22 13.43 6.83
N PHE A 65 -8.64 12.76 7.83
CA PHE A 65 -7.80 11.58 7.62
C PHE A 65 -8.58 10.45 6.92
N ILE A 66 -9.82 10.19 7.34
CA ILE A 66 -10.69 9.20 6.69
C ILE A 66 -11.01 9.63 5.25
N SER A 67 -11.30 10.90 5.02
CA SER A 67 -11.64 11.41 3.70
C SER A 67 -10.46 11.31 2.72
N ILE A 68 -9.27 11.79 3.10
CA ILE A 68 -8.08 11.73 2.23
C ILE A 68 -7.59 10.29 2.02
N SER A 69 -7.57 9.45 3.06
CA SER A 69 -7.16 8.05 2.92
C SER A 69 -8.12 7.28 2.01
N SER A 70 -9.42 7.54 2.09
CA SER A 70 -10.43 6.87 1.26
C SER A 70 -10.27 7.12 -0.25
N VAL A 71 -9.74 8.29 -0.65
CA VAL A 71 -9.45 8.61 -2.06
C VAL A 71 -8.50 7.61 -2.70
N PHE A 72 -7.56 7.08 -1.93
CA PHE A 72 -6.57 6.12 -2.41
C PHE A 72 -6.94 4.69 -2.07
N VAL A 73 -7.45 4.45 -0.86
CA VAL A 73 -7.76 3.10 -0.36
C VAL A 73 -8.88 2.45 -1.18
N VAL A 74 -9.93 3.18 -1.55
CA VAL A 74 -11.08 2.61 -2.28
C VAL A 74 -10.69 2.18 -3.70
N PRO A 75 -10.01 3.01 -4.52
CA PRO A 75 -9.51 2.58 -5.82
C PRO A 75 -8.50 1.43 -5.74
N LEU A 76 -7.61 1.43 -4.76
CA LEU A 76 -6.64 0.33 -4.55
C LEU A 76 -7.33 -0.99 -4.19
N LEU A 77 -8.30 -0.95 -3.27
CA LEU A 77 -9.12 -2.11 -2.93
C LEU A 77 -9.86 -2.63 -4.16
N THR A 78 -10.44 -1.73 -4.95
CA THR A 78 -11.14 -2.09 -6.19
C THR A 78 -10.20 -2.76 -7.18
N LEU A 79 -9.01 -2.20 -7.39
CA LEU A 79 -7.98 -2.77 -8.26
C LEU A 79 -7.59 -4.17 -7.80
N TYR A 80 -7.39 -4.38 -6.50
CA TYR A 80 -7.06 -5.68 -5.93
C TYR A 80 -8.18 -6.70 -6.16
N LEU A 81 -9.43 -6.34 -5.86
CA LEU A 81 -10.59 -7.20 -6.07
C LEU A 81 -10.75 -7.55 -7.56
N MET A 82 -10.65 -6.54 -8.44
CA MET A 82 -10.73 -6.75 -9.88
C MET A 82 -9.61 -7.65 -10.38
N GLY A 83 -8.36 -7.41 -9.98
CA GLY A 83 -7.23 -8.26 -10.37
C GLY A 83 -7.34 -9.70 -9.86
N ARG A 84 -7.95 -9.91 -8.69
CA ARG A 84 -8.11 -11.25 -8.09
C ARG A 84 -9.26 -12.06 -8.68
N PHE A 85 -10.39 -11.40 -8.96
CA PHE A 85 -11.64 -12.05 -9.38
C PHE A 85 -11.90 -11.99 -10.88
N THR A 86 -11.33 -11.02 -11.59
CA THR A 86 -11.55 -10.83 -13.04
C THR A 86 -10.23 -10.85 -13.84
N PRO A 87 -10.20 -11.38 -15.07
CA PRO A 87 -9.01 -11.37 -15.93
C PRO A 87 -8.81 -10.00 -16.63
N VAL A 88 -8.88 -8.91 -15.86
CA VAL A 88 -8.63 -7.55 -16.34
C VAL A 88 -7.17 -7.35 -16.73
N HIS A 89 -6.93 -6.57 -17.78
CA HIS A 89 -5.62 -6.33 -18.37
C HIS A 89 -4.69 -5.58 -17.41
N ARG A 90 -3.39 -5.90 -17.34
CA ARG A 90 -2.45 -5.28 -16.38
C ARG A 90 -2.38 -3.76 -16.49
N ARG A 91 -2.46 -3.23 -17.71
CA ARG A 91 -2.48 -1.76 -17.95
C ARG A 91 -3.80 -1.10 -17.56
N SER A 92 -4.89 -1.86 -17.48
CA SER A 92 -6.19 -1.34 -17.05
C SER A 92 -6.19 -0.94 -15.57
N GLY A 93 -5.42 -1.63 -14.73
CA GLY A 93 -5.28 -1.29 -13.32
C GLY A 93 -4.72 0.11 -13.10
N VAL A 94 -3.68 0.51 -13.84
CA VAL A 94 -3.10 1.85 -13.71
C VAL A 94 -4.10 2.92 -14.14
N ILE A 95 -4.79 2.72 -15.27
CA ILE A 95 -5.78 3.67 -15.77
C ILE A 95 -6.96 3.77 -14.80
N GLY A 96 -7.48 2.64 -14.31
CA GLY A 96 -8.55 2.62 -13.33
C GLY A 96 -8.18 3.31 -12.03
N LEU A 97 -6.96 3.09 -11.53
CA LEU A 97 -6.45 3.75 -10.33
C LEU A 97 -6.34 5.27 -10.53
N CYS A 98 -5.83 5.72 -11.69
CA CYS A 98 -5.76 7.13 -12.02
C CYS A 98 -7.13 7.79 -12.10
N VAL A 99 -8.10 7.13 -12.76
CA VAL A 99 -9.47 7.64 -12.90
C VAL A 99 -10.19 7.69 -11.55
N GLY A 100 -10.09 6.62 -10.74
CA GLY A 100 -10.66 6.56 -9.39
C GLY A 100 -10.06 7.58 -8.43
N GLY A 101 -8.73 7.73 -8.46
CA GLY A 101 -8.02 8.74 -7.68
C GLY A 101 -8.37 10.16 -8.11
N ALA A 102 -8.45 10.43 -9.41
CA ALA A 102 -8.85 11.74 -9.93
C ALA A 102 -10.28 12.10 -9.51
N TYR A 103 -11.21 11.13 -9.54
CA TYR A 103 -12.57 11.33 -9.03
C TYR A 103 -12.58 11.66 -7.52
N GLY A 104 -11.83 10.91 -6.71
CA GLY A 104 -11.76 11.16 -5.27
C GLY A 104 -11.12 12.52 -4.92
N LEU A 105 -10.08 12.94 -5.66
CA LEU A 105 -9.48 14.26 -5.51
C LEU A 105 -10.41 15.39 -5.97
N ALA A 106 -11.10 15.22 -7.10
CA ALA A 106 -12.07 16.17 -7.58
C ALA A 106 -13.21 16.36 -6.57
N ARG A 107 -13.69 15.28 -5.96
CA ARG A 107 -14.67 15.33 -4.87
C ARG A 107 -14.17 16.18 -3.70
N LEU A 108 -12.95 15.91 -3.19
CA LEU A 108 -12.37 16.67 -2.09
C LEU A 108 -12.24 18.17 -2.42
N ALA A 109 -11.84 18.49 -3.66
CA ALA A 109 -11.68 19.87 -4.12
C ALA A 109 -13.02 20.60 -4.27
N ILE A 110 -14.10 19.91 -4.63
CA ILE A 110 -15.44 20.52 -4.74
C ILE A 110 -16.07 20.68 -3.34
N GLU A 111 -15.84 19.72 -2.45
CA GLU A 111 -16.28 19.79 -1.05
C GLU A 111 -15.63 20.94 -0.28
N SER A 112 -14.39 21.31 -0.62
CA SER A 112 -13.73 22.49 -0.03
C SER A 112 -14.29 23.82 -0.53
N GLN A 113 -14.86 23.87 -1.74
CA GLN A 113 -15.44 25.09 -2.32
C GLN A 113 -16.91 25.36 -1.91
N HIS A 114 -17.48 24.55 -1.01
CA HIS A 114 -18.89 24.66 -0.58
C HIS A 114 -19.91 24.66 -1.75
N ILE A 115 -19.54 24.08 -2.89
CA ILE A 115 -20.43 23.97 -4.05
C ILE A 115 -21.43 22.85 -3.76
N TYR A 116 -22.72 23.18 -3.82
CA TYR A 116 -23.82 22.21 -3.68
C TYR A 116 -23.79 21.21 -4.83
N LEU A 117 -23.15 20.06 -4.60
CA LEU A 117 -23.23 18.91 -5.47
C LEU A 117 -24.62 18.25 -5.37
N PRO A 118 -25.13 17.63 -6.45
CA PRO A 118 -26.37 16.85 -6.39
C PRO A 118 -26.26 15.74 -5.32
N PHE A 119 -27.38 15.41 -4.67
CA PHE A 119 -27.48 14.54 -3.48
C PHE A 119 -26.68 13.21 -3.57
N PHE A 120 -26.50 12.67 -4.77
CA PHE A 120 -25.73 11.45 -5.05
C PHE A 120 -24.21 11.59 -4.81
N LEU A 121 -23.66 12.80 -4.86
CA LEU A 121 -22.25 13.12 -4.61
C LEU A 121 -21.99 13.63 -3.18
N THR A 122 -23.03 14.09 -2.49
CA THR A 122 -22.93 14.63 -1.11
C THR A 122 -22.92 13.53 -0.06
N ASN A 123 -23.58 12.39 -0.31
CA ASN A 123 -23.57 11.27 0.64
C ASN A 123 -22.23 10.54 0.60
N THR A 124 -21.44 10.67 1.68
CA THR A 124 -20.10 10.08 1.81
C THR A 124 -20.07 8.58 1.53
N TYR A 125 -21.10 7.84 1.94
CA TYR A 125 -21.18 6.40 1.70
C TYR A 125 -21.45 6.09 0.23
N ALA A 126 -22.35 6.85 -0.41
CA ALA A 126 -22.63 6.69 -1.84
C ALA A 126 -21.39 7.06 -2.68
N ALA A 127 -20.67 8.12 -2.30
CA ALA A 127 -19.47 8.57 -2.99
C ALA A 127 -18.36 7.51 -3.01
N TYR A 128 -18.21 6.71 -1.95
CA TYR A 128 -17.29 5.57 -1.93
C TYR A 128 -17.72 4.47 -2.92
N SER A 129 -19.00 4.13 -2.94
CA SER A 129 -19.55 3.18 -3.91
C SER A 129 -19.34 3.66 -5.35
N TYR A 130 -19.56 4.95 -5.63
CA TYR A 130 -19.30 5.51 -6.95
C TYR A 130 -17.83 5.52 -7.32
N SER A 131 -16.92 5.83 -6.40
CA SER A 131 -15.48 5.73 -6.65
C SER A 131 -15.07 4.31 -7.04
N MET A 132 -15.59 3.31 -6.31
CA MET A 132 -15.39 1.90 -6.62
C MET A 132 -15.98 1.53 -7.99
N LEU A 133 -17.21 1.95 -8.29
CA LEU A 133 -17.86 1.69 -9.58
C LEU A 133 -17.13 2.34 -10.75
N ILE A 134 -16.70 3.60 -10.62
CA ILE A 134 -15.95 4.33 -11.65
C ILE A 134 -14.59 3.66 -11.90
N THR A 135 -13.90 3.27 -10.82
CA THR A 135 -12.62 2.53 -10.91
C THR A 135 -12.81 1.18 -11.59
N ALA A 136 -13.81 0.39 -11.19
CA ALA A 136 -14.09 -0.91 -11.79
C ALA A 136 -14.54 -0.77 -13.26
N ALA A 137 -15.45 0.15 -13.56
CA ALA A 137 -15.96 0.39 -14.91
C ALA A 137 -14.85 0.83 -15.86
N SER A 138 -13.96 1.72 -15.43
CA SER A 138 -12.80 2.11 -16.24
C SER A 138 -11.84 0.94 -16.48
N MET A 139 -11.58 0.09 -15.48
CA MET A 139 -10.77 -1.13 -15.67
C MET A 139 -11.41 -2.11 -16.67
N VAL A 140 -12.73 -2.30 -16.60
CA VAL A 140 -13.47 -3.15 -17.52
C VAL A 140 -13.48 -2.56 -18.92
N ALA A 141 -13.78 -1.27 -19.08
CA ALA A 141 -13.81 -0.58 -20.37
C ALA A 141 -12.45 -0.67 -21.08
N VAL A 142 -11.36 -0.45 -20.34
CA VAL A 142 -10.00 -0.59 -20.88
C VAL A 142 -9.70 -2.06 -21.22
N SER A 143 -10.12 -3.02 -20.39
CA SER A 143 -9.89 -4.45 -20.68
C SER A 143 -10.71 -4.94 -21.87
N LEU A 144 -11.89 -4.37 -22.12
CA LEU A 144 -12.66 -4.63 -23.33
C LEU A 144 -11.95 -4.07 -24.57
N ALA A 145 -11.32 -2.89 -24.46
CA ALA A 145 -10.59 -2.28 -25.57
C ALA A 145 -9.24 -2.95 -25.89
N PHE A 146 -8.49 -3.39 -24.87
CA PHE A 146 -7.15 -3.98 -25.02
C PHE A 146 -7.13 -5.51 -25.00
N GLY A 147 -8.27 -6.15 -24.77
CA GLY A 147 -8.37 -7.59 -24.60
C GLY A 147 -8.12 -8.04 -23.16
N TRP A 148 -8.66 -9.22 -22.84
CA TRP A 148 -8.56 -9.83 -21.51
C TRP A 148 -7.25 -10.59 -21.38
N GLU A 149 -6.60 -10.46 -20.22
CA GLU A 149 -5.31 -11.12 -19.98
C GLU A 149 -5.53 -12.60 -19.64
N LYS A 150 -4.86 -13.51 -20.36
CA LYS A 150 -4.93 -14.94 -20.06
C LYS A 150 -4.11 -15.22 -18.80
N LYS A 151 -4.76 -15.78 -17.77
CA LYS A 151 -4.16 -16.09 -16.44
C LYS A 151 -2.85 -16.92 -16.48
N GLY A 152 -2.51 -17.55 -17.61
CA GLY A 152 -1.30 -18.37 -17.75
C GLY A 152 0.02 -17.60 -17.93
N GLU A 153 0.01 -16.45 -18.62
CA GLU A 153 1.25 -15.69 -18.92
C GLU A 153 1.85 -14.98 -17.70
N LEU A 154 1.02 -14.67 -16.70
CA LEU A 154 1.47 -13.97 -15.48
C LEU A 154 2.32 -14.87 -14.58
N ARG A 155 1.99 -16.17 -14.51
CA ARG A 155 2.72 -17.12 -13.68
C ARG A 155 4.14 -17.36 -14.17
N THR A 156 4.32 -17.42 -15.49
CA THR A 156 5.63 -17.63 -16.13
C THR A 156 6.56 -16.43 -15.96
N VAL A 157 6.06 -15.19 -16.08
CA VAL A 157 6.89 -13.98 -15.87
C VAL A 157 7.31 -13.81 -14.40
N GLU A 158 6.47 -14.24 -13.46
CA GLU A 158 6.75 -14.12 -12.02
C GLU A 158 7.73 -15.20 -11.51
N GLU A 159 7.65 -16.42 -12.06
CA GLU A 159 8.57 -17.54 -11.78
C GLU A 159 9.94 -17.37 -12.48
N GLU A 160 9.99 -16.82 -13.69
CA GLU A 160 11.26 -16.58 -14.42
C GLU A 160 11.92 -15.23 -14.06
N GLY A 161 11.17 -14.33 -13.41
CA GLY A 161 11.58 -12.98 -13.06
C GLY A 161 12.42 -12.83 -11.78
N TRP A 162 12.58 -11.59 -11.34
CA TRP A 162 13.31 -11.24 -10.10
C TRP A 162 12.73 -11.92 -8.84
N LEU A 163 11.40 -12.09 -8.77
CA LEU A 163 10.73 -12.77 -7.64
C LEU A 163 11.08 -14.25 -7.55
N GLY A 164 11.18 -14.95 -8.68
CA GLY A 164 11.65 -16.34 -8.74
C GLY A 164 13.09 -16.48 -8.22
N ARG A 165 13.98 -15.57 -8.66
CA ARG A 165 15.38 -15.54 -8.18
C ARG A 165 15.48 -15.26 -6.69
N SER A 166 14.77 -14.24 -6.19
CA SER A 166 14.77 -13.93 -4.76
C SER A 166 14.13 -15.03 -3.90
N ARG A 167 13.12 -15.74 -4.40
CA ARG A 167 12.57 -16.93 -3.70
C ARG A 167 13.57 -18.08 -3.66
N ALA A 168 14.28 -18.33 -4.75
CA ALA A 168 15.32 -19.36 -4.79
C ALA A 168 16.47 -19.03 -3.83
N GLU A 169 16.87 -17.76 -3.77
CA GLU A 169 17.91 -17.27 -2.86
C GLU A 169 17.48 -17.30 -1.40
N ALA A 170 16.27 -16.81 -1.08
CA ALA A 170 15.70 -16.91 0.26
C ALA A 170 15.53 -18.37 0.71
N ARG A 171 15.19 -19.27 -0.21
CA ARG A 171 15.09 -20.70 0.08
C ARG A 171 16.44 -21.33 0.36
N ARG A 172 17.50 -20.96 -0.38
CA ARG A 172 18.88 -21.36 -0.07
C ARG A 172 19.35 -20.88 1.30
N LEU A 173 19.00 -19.66 1.68
CA LEU A 173 19.31 -19.11 3.01
C LEU A 173 18.53 -19.82 4.12
N LEU A 174 17.26 -20.14 3.89
CA LEU A 174 16.46 -20.94 4.81
C LEU A 174 17.00 -22.36 4.95
N ASP A 175 17.41 -22.99 3.85
CA ASP A 175 17.97 -24.34 3.86
C ASP A 175 19.35 -24.35 4.56
N SER A 176 20.21 -23.34 4.33
CA SER A 176 21.49 -23.21 5.05
C SER A 176 21.31 -22.91 6.53
N GLN A 177 20.33 -22.09 6.89
CA GLN A 177 20.00 -21.83 8.30
C GLN A 177 19.28 -23.01 8.96
N ALA A 178 18.54 -23.82 8.21
CA ALA A 178 17.94 -25.04 8.73
C ALA A 178 18.99 -26.12 9.03
N GLU A 179 20.06 -26.21 8.21
CA GLU A 179 21.22 -27.06 8.52
C GLU A 179 21.96 -26.59 9.79
N GLU A 180 22.11 -25.28 10.01
CA GLU A 180 22.70 -24.73 11.26
C GLU A 180 21.74 -24.83 12.47
N ALA A 181 20.44 -24.66 12.27
CA ALA A 181 19.42 -24.64 13.33
C ALA A 181 18.97 -26.04 13.78
N SER A 182 19.23 -27.09 12.98
CA SER A 182 18.89 -28.49 13.31
C SER A 182 19.55 -29.01 14.60
N GLY A 183 20.49 -28.26 15.20
CA GLY A 183 21.14 -28.60 16.47
C GLY A 183 20.63 -27.86 17.71
N SER A 184 19.67 -26.93 17.62
CA SER A 184 19.35 -26.02 18.73
C SER A 184 17.86 -25.91 19.02
N LEU A 185 17.46 -26.35 20.22
CA LEU A 185 16.10 -26.21 20.79
C LEU A 185 15.81 -24.79 21.33
N LEU A 186 16.79 -23.90 21.33
CA LEU A 186 16.67 -22.51 21.83
C LEU A 186 15.60 -21.65 21.13
N PRO A 187 15.44 -21.65 19.80
CA PRO A 187 14.45 -20.79 19.15
C PRO A 187 13.01 -21.23 19.46
N ALA A 188 12.77 -22.53 19.64
CA ALA A 188 11.47 -23.04 20.06
C ALA A 188 11.13 -22.63 21.50
N ILE A 189 12.10 -22.69 22.42
CA ILE A 189 11.92 -22.27 23.82
C ILE A 189 11.69 -20.76 23.91
N LEU A 190 12.44 -19.96 23.16
CA LEU A 190 12.25 -18.50 23.11
C LEU A 190 10.89 -18.12 22.51
N ALA A 191 10.45 -18.79 21.45
CA ALA A 191 9.13 -18.56 20.87
C ALA A 191 8.01 -18.88 21.87
N LEU A 192 8.13 -19.98 22.62
CA LEU A 192 7.15 -20.40 23.62
C LEU A 192 7.11 -19.43 24.82
N LEU A 193 8.27 -18.92 25.23
CA LEU A 193 8.41 -17.92 26.29
C LEU A 193 7.78 -16.57 25.87
N VAL A 194 8.02 -16.12 24.64
CA VAL A 194 7.38 -14.90 24.09
C VAL A 194 5.86 -15.07 23.99
N LEU A 195 5.38 -16.24 23.57
CA LEU A 195 3.95 -16.52 23.47
C LEU A 195 3.28 -16.57 24.86
N ALA A 196 3.94 -17.18 25.85
CA ALA A 196 3.50 -17.18 27.25
C ALA A 196 3.48 -15.77 27.84
N LEU A 197 4.50 -14.95 27.58
CA LEU A 197 4.57 -13.56 28.02
C LEU A 197 3.46 -12.71 27.37
N GLY A 198 3.21 -12.91 26.07
CA GLY A 198 2.14 -12.24 25.33
C GLY A 198 0.73 -12.60 25.84
N CYS A 199 0.52 -13.87 26.17
CA CYS A 199 -0.72 -14.32 26.82
C CYS A 199 -0.88 -13.70 28.21
N LEU A 200 0.18 -13.69 29.02
CA LEU A 200 0.16 -13.14 30.38
C LEU A 200 -0.09 -11.62 30.36
N LEU A 201 0.57 -10.89 29.48
CA LEU A 201 0.32 -9.46 29.29
C LEU A 201 -1.11 -9.18 28.82
N SER A 202 -1.65 -9.98 27.90
CA SER A 202 -3.04 -9.80 27.43
C SER A 202 -4.09 -10.09 28.50
N PHE A 203 -3.84 -11.06 29.39
CA PHE A 203 -4.80 -11.42 30.43
C PHE A 203 -4.67 -10.58 31.72
N VAL A 204 -3.49 -10.05 32.03
CA VAL A 204 -3.24 -9.32 33.28
C VAL A 204 -3.38 -7.80 33.12
N ILE A 205 -3.12 -7.25 31.93
CA ILE A 205 -3.15 -5.79 31.70
C ILE A 205 -4.48 -5.34 31.07
N PHE A 206 -5.13 -6.19 30.27
CA PHE A 206 -6.36 -5.85 29.56
C PHE A 206 -7.64 -6.41 30.21
N TRP A 207 -7.55 -6.98 31.41
CA TRP A 207 -8.70 -7.36 32.24
C TRP A 207 -8.65 -6.69 33.61
#